data_AF-A0A7Z9Y9R2-F1
#
_entry.id   AF-A0A7Z9Y9R2-F1
#
_cell.length_a   1.000
_cell.length_b   1.000
_cell.length_c   1.000
_cell.angle_alpha   90.00
_cell.angle_beta   90.00
_cell.angle_gamma   90.00
#
_symmetry.space_group_name_H-M   'P 1'
#
loop_
_entity.id
_entity.type
_entity.pdbx_description
1 polymer ?
#
loop_
_entity_poly.entity_id
_entity_poly.type
_entity_poly.pdbx_seq_one_letter_code
_entity_poly.pdbx_strand_id
1 'polypeptide(L)'
;MVEFDLLPERIKEIILKMLSPGEGVRMCFMAKGSLSKDFIVITDKRVFIVDERRMGGWVYANVKGDIPIADITEIEMKRGVVDRLLGQSSLSLKLEGYEYLIDKAPSGEAKKAFELITSIMEAGGQDQHSRGQV
;
A
#
# COMPACT_ATOMS: atom_id res chain seq x y z
N MET A 1 -12.60 -0.47 -5.63
CA MET A 1 -11.49 0.44 -5.91
C MET A 1 -11.95 1.82 -5.51
N VAL A 2 -11.25 2.46 -4.58
CA VAL A 2 -11.54 3.86 -4.22
C VAL A 2 -10.70 4.70 -5.16
N GLU A 3 -11.31 5.63 -5.89
CA GLU A 3 -10.55 6.60 -6.66
C GLU A 3 -9.79 7.53 -5.70
N PHE A 4 -8.57 7.93 -6.06
CA PHE A 4 -7.73 8.77 -5.18
C PHE A 4 -8.48 10.04 -4.74
N ASP A 5 -9.28 10.63 -5.62
CA ASP A 5 -10.07 11.84 -5.35
C ASP A 5 -11.14 11.66 -4.27
N LEU A 6 -11.56 10.42 -4.02
CA LEU A 6 -12.54 10.05 -3.01
C LEU A 6 -11.92 9.79 -1.62
N LEU A 7 -10.59 9.84 -1.50
CA LEU A 7 -9.93 9.76 -0.19
C LEU A 7 -10.21 11.04 0.64
N PRO A 8 -10.16 10.95 1.98
CA PRO A 8 -10.26 12.12 2.84
C PRO A 8 -9.22 13.18 2.46
N GLU A 9 -9.61 14.45 2.49
CA GLU A 9 -8.76 15.56 2.00
C GLU A 9 -7.37 15.57 2.61
N ARG A 10 -7.27 15.33 3.92
CA ARG A 10 -5.98 15.28 4.64
C ARG A 10 -5.09 14.14 4.20
N ILE A 11 -5.68 13.00 3.83
CA ILE A 11 -4.94 11.85 3.28
C ILE A 11 -4.43 12.21 1.89
N LYS A 12 -5.25 12.85 1.03
CA LYS A 12 -4.81 13.31 -0.29
C LYS A 12 -3.67 14.33 -0.17
N GLU A 13 -3.82 15.33 0.69
CA GLU A 13 -2.82 16.38 0.91
C GLU A 13 -1.47 15.81 1.36
N ILE A 14 -1.45 14.86 2.31
CA ILE A 14 -0.18 14.28 2.76
C ILE A 14 0.47 13.42 1.66
N ILE A 15 -0.31 12.62 0.94
CA ILE A 15 0.20 11.80 -0.15
C ILE A 15 0.80 12.69 -1.25
N LEU A 16 0.06 13.70 -1.71
CA LEU A 16 0.53 14.63 -2.75
C LEU A 16 1.84 15.33 -2.37
N LYS A 17 2.06 15.63 -1.07
CA LYS A 17 3.31 16.21 -0.58
C LYS A 17 4.48 15.22 -0.57
N MET A 18 4.20 13.91 -0.50
CA MET A 18 5.20 12.86 -0.44
C MET A 18 5.53 12.24 -1.80
N LEU A 19 4.69 12.45 -2.82
CA LEU A 19 4.95 11.97 -4.17
C LEU A 19 6.19 12.64 -4.76
N SER A 20 7.05 11.82 -5.36
CA SER A 20 8.16 12.31 -6.17
C SER A 20 7.63 12.93 -7.47
N PRO A 21 8.38 13.83 -8.13
CA PRO A 21 8.03 14.29 -9.47
C PRO A 21 7.82 13.10 -10.43
N GLY A 22 6.67 13.09 -11.11
CA GLY A 22 6.29 12.03 -12.05
C GLY A 22 5.81 10.72 -11.43
N GLU A 23 5.74 10.62 -10.09
CA GLU A 23 5.21 9.46 -9.39
C GLU A 23 3.67 9.44 -9.45
N GLY A 24 3.09 8.39 -10.04
CA GLY A 24 1.65 8.27 -10.25
C GLY A 24 0.97 7.34 -9.24
N VAL A 25 -0.16 7.77 -8.68
CA VAL A 25 -1.05 6.89 -7.90
C VAL A 25 -1.71 5.88 -8.85
N ARG A 26 -1.62 4.59 -8.52
CA ARG A 26 -2.13 3.48 -9.33
C ARG A 26 -3.37 2.83 -8.73
N MET A 27 -3.46 2.80 -7.39
CA MET A 27 -4.57 2.17 -6.69
C MET A 27 -4.74 2.73 -5.29
N CYS A 28 -5.99 2.87 -4.85
CA CYS A 28 -6.32 3.16 -3.45
C CYS A 28 -7.42 2.21 -2.93
N PHE A 29 -7.28 1.79 -1.68
CA PHE A 29 -8.32 1.02 -0.99
C PHE A 29 -8.23 1.19 0.53
N MET A 30 -9.28 0.78 1.23
CA MET A 30 -9.32 0.76 2.69
C MET A 30 -9.08 -0.65 3.21
N ALA A 31 -8.31 -0.75 4.29
CA ALA A 31 -8.08 -1.95 5.07
C ALA A 31 -8.41 -1.69 6.55
N LYS A 32 -8.37 -2.74 7.37
CA LYS A 32 -8.49 -2.57 8.82
C LYS A 32 -7.17 -2.03 9.36
N GLY A 33 -7.24 -0.91 10.08
CA GLY A 33 -6.12 -0.41 10.88
C GLY A 33 -6.20 -0.86 12.34
N SER A 34 -5.16 -0.54 13.10
CA SER A 34 -5.03 -0.92 14.52
C SER A 34 -6.04 -0.18 15.42
N LEU A 35 -6.27 1.11 15.14
CA LEU A 35 -7.16 1.98 15.91
C LEU A 35 -8.29 2.61 15.07
N SER A 36 -8.10 2.66 13.75
CA SER A 36 -9.05 3.21 12.78
C SER A 36 -8.93 2.44 11.45
N LYS A 37 -9.40 3.02 10.34
CA LYS A 37 -9.19 2.43 9.01
C LYS A 37 -7.80 2.82 8.51
N ASP A 38 -7.12 1.88 7.88
CA ASP A 38 -5.92 2.18 7.11
C ASP A 38 -6.35 2.48 5.66
N PHE A 39 -5.87 3.59 5.13
CA PHE A 39 -5.95 3.96 3.73
C PHE A 39 -4.65 3.54 3.06
N ILE A 40 -4.77 2.62 2.11
CA ILE A 40 -3.65 2.10 1.35
C ILE A 40 -3.61 2.84 0.03
N VAL A 41 -2.46 3.42 -0.29
CA VAL A 41 -2.21 4.10 -1.57
C VAL A 41 -0.99 3.46 -2.22
N ILE A 42 -1.17 2.89 -3.40
CA ILE A 42 -0.11 2.26 -4.17
C ILE A 42 0.23 3.19 -5.34
N THR A 43 1.49 3.55 -5.47
CA THR A 43 2.04 4.31 -6.59
C THR A 43 2.85 3.39 -7.51
N ASP A 44 3.46 3.95 -8.55
CA ASP A 44 4.45 3.22 -9.35
C ASP A 44 5.80 3.00 -8.63
N LYS A 45 6.00 3.55 -7.42
CA LYS A 45 7.27 3.44 -6.68
C LYS A 45 7.14 2.87 -5.28
N ARG A 46 5.99 3.03 -4.62
CA ARG A 46 5.86 2.77 -3.17
C ARG A 46 4.42 2.44 -2.79
N VAL A 47 4.28 1.85 -1.62
CA VAL A 47 3.01 1.62 -0.92
C VAL A 47 2.98 2.51 0.32
N PHE A 48 1.96 3.36 0.41
CA PHE A 48 1.67 4.13 1.60
C PHE A 48 0.56 3.46 2.42
N ILE A 49 0.75 3.45 3.74
CA ILE A 49 -0.26 3.06 4.73
C ILE A 49 -0.51 4.29 5.60
N VAL A 50 -1.71 4.87 5.50
CA VAL A 50 -2.06 6.11 6.20
C VAL A 50 -3.32 5.91 7.02
N ASP A 51 -3.36 6.41 8.25
CA ASP A 51 -4.58 6.46 9.07
C ASP A 51 -4.98 7.90 9.39
N GLU A 52 -6.25 8.10 9.77
CA GLU A 52 -6.69 9.35 10.39
C GLU A 52 -6.63 9.21 11.91
N ARG A 53 -6.00 10.18 12.56
CA ARG A 53 -5.86 10.25 14.02
C ARG A 53 -6.45 11.53 14.57
N ARG A 54 -6.82 11.49 15.85
CA ARG A 54 -7.34 12.65 16.59
C ARG A 54 -6.46 12.95 17.80
N MET A 55 -6.03 14.20 17.93
CA MET A 55 -5.29 14.70 19.09
C MET A 55 -5.83 16.07 19.51
N GLY A 56 -6.27 16.21 20.76
CA GLY A 56 -6.76 17.49 21.30
C GLY A 56 -7.91 18.12 20.50
N GLY A 57 -8.80 17.32 19.91
CA GLY A 57 -9.90 17.79 19.07
C GLY A 57 -9.56 17.94 17.58
N TRP A 58 -8.28 17.98 17.22
CA TRP A 58 -7.80 18.06 15.83
C TRP A 58 -7.69 16.68 15.21
N VAL A 59 -8.13 16.54 13.96
CA VAL A 59 -7.93 15.32 13.17
C VAL A 59 -6.78 15.56 12.19
N TYR A 60 -5.91 14.57 11.99
CA TYR A 60 -4.76 14.65 11.10
C TYR A 60 -4.50 13.30 10.42
N ALA A 61 -3.86 13.35 9.26
CA ALA A 61 -3.36 12.16 8.57
C ALA A 61 -2.02 11.73 9.18
N ASN A 62 -1.87 10.45 9.49
CA ASN A 62 -0.65 9.88 10.02
C ASN A 62 -0.16 8.76 9.10
N VAL A 63 1.08 8.88 8.62
CA VAL A 63 1.70 7.89 7.75
C VAL A 63 2.31 6.80 8.63
N LYS A 64 1.70 5.61 8.59
CA LYS A 64 2.16 4.43 9.33
C LYS A 64 3.27 3.69 8.56
N GLY A 65 3.27 3.81 7.24
CA GLY A 65 4.26 3.20 6.36
C GLY A 65 4.41 3.98 5.06
N ASP A 66 5.65 4.18 4.66
CA ASP A 66 6.10 4.62 3.33
C ASP A 66 7.07 3.54 2.87
N ILE A 67 6.61 2.66 1.97
CA ILE A 67 7.26 1.39 1.68
C ILE A 67 7.68 1.40 0.20
N PRO A 68 8.96 1.66 -0.12
CA PRO A 68 9.44 1.55 -1.48
C PRO A 68 9.20 0.14 -2.01
N ILE A 69 8.61 0.01 -3.20
CA ILE A 69 8.34 -1.30 -3.81
C ILE A 69 9.65 -2.04 -4.11
N ALA A 70 10.73 -1.30 -4.40
CA ALA A 70 12.06 -1.86 -4.61
C ALA A 70 12.64 -2.56 -3.37
N ASP A 71 12.17 -2.21 -2.16
CA ASP A 71 12.66 -2.78 -0.90
C ASP A 71 11.82 -3.99 -0.47
N ILE A 72 10.72 -4.29 -1.17
CA ILE A 72 9.88 -5.46 -0.90
C ILE A 72 10.59 -6.69 -1.45
N THR A 73 10.93 -7.63 -0.58
CA THR A 73 11.60 -8.88 -0.95
C THR A 73 10.60 -9.99 -1.26
N GLU A 74 9.43 -9.96 -0.64
CA GLU A 74 8.37 -10.93 -0.83
C GLU A 74 7.01 -10.31 -0.50
N ILE A 75 5.99 -10.71 -1.25
CA ILE A 75 4.60 -10.34 -1.02
C ILE A 75 3.77 -11.61 -0.88
N GLU A 76 2.98 -11.72 0.20
CA GLU A 76 2.14 -12.88 0.47
C GLU A 76 0.69 -12.48 0.72
N MET A 77 -0.24 -13.20 0.11
CA MET A 77 -1.66 -13.14 0.50
C MET A 77 -1.94 -14.16 1.60
N LYS A 78 -2.30 -13.67 2.78
CA LYS A 78 -2.76 -14.49 3.92
C LYS A 78 -4.28 -14.45 3.97
N ARG A 79 -4.91 -15.62 4.06
CA ARG A 79 -6.37 -15.72 4.15
C ARG A 79 -6.78 -16.80 5.14
N GLY A 80 -7.26 -16.39 6.32
CA GLY A 80 -7.84 -17.30 7.29
C GLY A 80 -9.23 -17.80 6.85
N VAL A 81 -9.71 -18.87 7.49
CA VAL A 81 -11.06 -19.42 7.24
C VAL A 81 -12.15 -18.39 7.53
N VAL A 82 -11.99 -17.60 8.60
CA VAL A 82 -12.92 -16.52 8.96
C VAL A 82 -12.88 -15.39 7.92
N ASP A 83 -11.69 -15.01 7.45
CA ASP A 83 -11.55 -13.97 6.44
C ASP A 83 -12.16 -14.39 5.11
N ARG A 84 -12.10 -15.70 4.78
CA ARG A 84 -12.77 -16.26 3.61
C ARG A 84 -14.27 -16.04 3.65
N LEU A 85 -14.90 -16.27 4.80
CA LEU A 85 -16.34 -16.06 5.00
C LEU A 85 -16.73 -14.58 4.92
N LEU A 86 -15.87 -13.68 5.41
CA LEU A 86 -16.12 -12.23 5.39
C LEU A 86 -15.69 -11.55 4.07
N GLY A 87 -15.21 -12.30 3.09
CA GLY A 87 -14.70 -11.73 1.83
C GLY A 87 -13.47 -10.84 2.02
N GLN A 88 -12.68 -11.11 3.06
CA GLN A 88 -11.49 -10.37 3.45
C GLN A 88 -10.22 -11.19 3.21
N SER A 89 -9.09 -10.49 3.07
CA SER A 89 -7.75 -11.07 2.98
C SER A 89 -6.73 -10.08 3.51
N SER A 90 -5.60 -10.59 3.98
CA SER A 90 -4.50 -9.78 4.47
C SER A 90 -3.33 -9.90 3.50
N LEU A 91 -2.63 -8.78 3.29
CA LEU A 91 -1.47 -8.70 2.41
C LEU A 91 -0.24 -8.42 3.27
N SER A 92 0.73 -9.30 3.18
CA SER A 92 2.02 -9.19 3.86
C SER A 92 3.04 -8.66 2.86
N LEU A 93 3.70 -7.56 3.22
CA LEU A 93 4.83 -6.98 2.49
C LEU A 93 6.07 -7.21 3.34
N LYS A 94 6.93 -8.13 2.93
CA LYS A 94 8.17 -8.44 3.64
C LYS A 94 9.31 -7.59 3.08
N LEU A 95 10.10 -7.02 4.00
CA LEU A 95 11.30 -6.26 3.72
C LEU A 95 12.46 -6.91 4.49
N GLU A 96 13.68 -6.38 4.34
CA GLU A 96 14.81 -6.85 5.13
C GLU A 96 14.59 -6.56 6.63
N GLY A 97 14.38 -7.63 7.41
CA GLY A 97 14.29 -7.56 8.87
C GLY A 97 12.92 -7.21 9.45
N TYR A 98 11.90 -6.89 8.65
CA TYR A 98 10.55 -6.61 9.13
C TYR A 98 9.45 -6.88 8.09
N GLU A 99 8.20 -6.90 8.55
CA GLU A 99 7.00 -7.16 7.75
C GLU A 99 5.96 -6.06 8.00
N TYR A 100 5.38 -5.52 6.93
CA TYR A 100 4.15 -4.74 7.00
C TYR A 100 2.96 -5.64 6.67
N LEU A 101 1.95 -5.60 7.54
CA LEU A 101 0.70 -6.34 7.34
C LEU A 101 -0.45 -5.38 7.06
N ILE A 102 -1.02 -5.46 5.85
CA ILE A 102 -2.28 -4.81 5.49
C ILE A 102 -3.40 -5.81 5.83
N ASP A 103 -4.05 -5.60 6.96
CA ASP A 103 -5.00 -6.58 7.52
C ASP A 103 -6.44 -6.36 7.04
N LYS A 104 -7.16 -7.46 6.78
CA LYS A 104 -8.60 -7.48 6.45
C LYS A 104 -9.04 -6.51 5.35
N ALA A 105 -8.24 -6.39 4.31
CA ALA A 105 -8.65 -5.71 3.09
C ALA A 105 -9.74 -6.52 2.36
N PRO A 106 -10.64 -5.89 1.59
CA PRO A 106 -11.55 -6.62 0.71
C PRO A 106 -10.74 -7.53 -0.24
N SER A 107 -11.09 -8.82 -0.32
CA SER A 107 -10.28 -9.80 -1.07
C SER A 107 -10.00 -9.40 -2.53
N GLY A 108 -10.95 -8.76 -3.20
CA GLY A 108 -10.77 -8.27 -4.57
C GLY A 108 -9.74 -7.14 -4.67
N GLU A 109 -9.69 -6.23 -3.69
CA GLU A 109 -8.70 -5.16 -3.64
C GLU A 109 -7.33 -5.71 -3.24
N ALA A 110 -7.27 -6.61 -2.24
CA ALA A 110 -6.03 -7.26 -1.83
C ALA A 110 -5.37 -8.03 -2.99
N LYS A 111 -6.17 -8.75 -3.79
CA LYS A 111 -5.69 -9.46 -4.97
C LYS A 111 -5.16 -8.50 -6.04
N LYS A 112 -5.89 -7.42 -6.35
CA LYS A 112 -5.43 -6.41 -7.32
C LYS A 112 -4.15 -5.71 -6.85
N ALA A 113 -4.06 -5.41 -5.55
CA ALA A 113 -2.86 -4.84 -4.95
C ALA A 113 -1.66 -5.79 -5.07
N PHE A 114 -1.86 -7.09 -4.77
CA PHE A 114 -0.84 -8.13 -4.97
C PHE A 114 -0.35 -8.15 -6.43
N GLU A 115 -1.27 -8.26 -7.39
CA GLU A 115 -0.94 -8.33 -8.82
C GLU A 115 -0.21 -7.07 -9.29
N LEU A 116 -0.66 -5.89 -8.86
CA LEU A 116 -0.06 -4.60 -9.21
C LEU A 116 1.36 -4.45 -8.65
N ILE A 117 1.57 -4.73 -7.36
CA ILE A 117 2.88 -4.59 -6.73
C ILE A 117 3.87 -5.57 -7.35
N THR A 118 3.48 -6.84 -7.53
CA THR A 118 4.33 -7.85 -8.18
C THR A 118 4.71 -7.42 -9.60
N SER A 119 3.77 -6.90 -10.39
CA SER A 119 4.06 -6.41 -11.74
C SER A 119 5.06 -5.25 -11.74
N ILE A 120 5.00 -4.33 -10.78
CA ILE A 120 5.97 -3.24 -10.64
C ILE A 120 7.35 -3.77 -10.26
N MET A 121 7.42 -4.73 -9.33
CA MET A 121 8.68 -5.37 -8.90
C MET A 121 9.37 -6.07 -10.08
N GLU A 122 8.62 -6.83 -10.87
CA GLU A 122 9.14 -7.53 -12.06
C GLU A 122 9.66 -6.55 -13.12
N ALA A 123 8.93 -5.46 -13.37
CA ALA A 123 9.36 -4.41 -14.31
C ALA A 123 10.66 -3.72 -13.84
N GLY A 124 10.76 -3.39 -12.55
CA GLY A 124 11.95 -2.76 -11.97
C GLY A 124 13.19 -3.67 -11.93
N GLY A 125 13.00 -4.99 -11.91
CA GLY A 125 14.08 -5.97 -11.99
C GLY A 125 14.71 -6.10 -13.39
N GLN A 126 13.94 -5.82 -14.45
CA GLN A 126 14.44 -5.91 -15.83
C GLN A 126 15.40 -4.76 -16.21
N ASP A 127 15.25 -3.59 -15.61
CA ASP A 127 16.11 -2.42 -15.87
C ASP A 127 17.54 -2.57 -15.32
N GLN A 128 17.80 -3.51 -14.41
CA GLN A 128 19.13 -3.75 -13.85
C GLN A 128 19.98 -4.72 -14.70
N HIS A 129 19.35 -5.58 -15.50
CA HIS A 129 20.08 -6.55 -16.35
C HIS A 129 20.62 -5.93 -17.65
N SER A 130 20.12 -4.76 -18.07
CA SER A 130 20.55 -4.09 -19.31
C SER A 130 21.70 -3.09 -19.14
N ARG A 131 22.21 -2.88 -17.91
CA ARG A 131 23.29 -1.90 -17.63
C ARG A 131 24.66 -2.53 -17.36
N GLY A 132 24.81 -3.82 -17.57
CA GLY A 132 26.03 -4.58 -17.28
C GLY A 132 26.81 -5.06 -18.50
N GLN A 133 26.91 -4.28 -19.58
CA GLN A 133 27.90 -4.51 -20.65
C GLN A 133 28.32 -3.18 -21.30
N VAL A 134 29.39 -2.57 -20.79
CA VAL A 134 30.28 -1.68 -21.56
C VAL A 134 31.71 -1.95 -21.09
#